data_AF-A0A960WFY5-F1
#
_entry.id   AF-A0A960WFY5-F1
#
_cell.length_a   1.000
_cell.length_b   1.000
_cell.length_c   1.000
_cell.angle_alpha   90.00
_cell.angle_beta   90.00
_cell.angle_gamma   90.00
#
_symmetry.space_group_name_H-M   'P 1'
#
loop_
_entity.id
_entity.type
_entity.pdbx_description
1 polymer ?
#
loop_
_entity_poly.entity_id
_entity_poly.type
_entity_poly.pdbx_seq_one_letter_code
_entity_poly.pdbx_strand_id
1 'polypeptide(L)'
;TDYIDLFLIHFPVQKSRQLAWESLEKLKATGKIRSIGVSNYTISHLQELKGYAKEMPVVNQVEFHPYLFQKDLLAKCQAEKIVLEAYSPLAHGEKLQDKTLHQLADSLGKTPAQVLIRWSLQHGNIVIPKSSNPERIRQNGSVFDFELDTATMATIDSWNEDLRTCWDPTNA
;
A
#
# COMPACT_ATOMS: atom_id res chain seq x y z
N THR A 1 -2.65 24.43 6.87
CA THR A 1 -3.84 23.67 6.48
C THR A 1 -4.77 23.62 7.67
N ASP A 2 -6.06 23.88 7.47
CA ASP A 2 -7.05 23.94 8.58
C ASP A 2 -7.61 22.55 8.93
N TYR A 3 -7.42 21.58 8.03
CA TYR A 3 -7.79 20.18 8.22
C TYR A 3 -6.78 19.24 7.53
N ILE A 4 -6.90 17.95 7.83
CA ILE A 4 -6.15 16.86 7.20
C ILE A 4 -7.16 15.83 6.68
N ASP A 5 -7.05 15.43 5.41
CA ASP A 5 -7.94 14.42 4.82
C ASP A 5 -7.72 13.03 5.45
N LEU A 6 -6.46 12.59 5.61
CA LEU A 6 -6.10 11.31 6.18
C LEU A 6 -4.91 11.46 7.14
N PHE A 7 -5.06 10.98 8.38
CA PHE A 7 -3.97 10.90 9.35
C PHE A 7 -3.69 9.44 9.70
N LEU A 8 -2.43 9.02 9.57
CA LEU A 8 -2.00 7.64 9.80
C LEU A 8 -1.12 7.53 11.05
N ILE A 9 -1.31 6.47 11.85
CA ILE A 9 -0.24 5.99 12.75
C ILE A 9 0.87 5.41 11.88
N HIS A 10 2.05 6.02 11.90
CA HIS A 10 3.15 5.62 11.00
C HIS A 10 3.67 4.20 11.29
N PHE A 11 3.83 3.84 12.57
CA PHE A 11 4.35 2.54 12.98
C PHE A 11 3.58 1.98 14.18
N PRO A 12 3.37 0.67 14.26
CA PRO A 12 2.63 0.00 15.34
C PRO A 12 3.46 -0.11 16.63
N VAL A 13 4.00 0.98 17.19
CA VAL A 13 4.88 0.90 18.39
C VAL A 13 4.14 0.28 19.59
N GLN A 14 4.55 -0.92 20.04
CA GLN A 14 3.86 -1.71 21.07
C GLN A 14 3.43 -0.90 22.32
N LYS A 15 4.32 -0.06 22.86
CA LYS A 15 4.07 0.68 24.12
C LYS A 15 3.00 1.76 24.02
N SER A 16 2.68 2.22 22.81
CA SER A 16 1.79 3.38 22.61
C SER A 16 0.69 3.13 21.57
N ARG A 17 0.61 1.94 20.98
CA ARG A 17 -0.30 1.58 19.88
C ARG A 17 -1.76 1.93 20.20
N GLN A 18 -2.27 1.45 21.33
CA GLN A 18 -3.64 1.72 21.78
C GLN A 18 -3.87 3.21 22.04
N LEU A 19 -3.00 3.84 22.84
CA LEU A 19 -3.15 5.25 23.19
C LEU A 19 -3.11 6.16 21.94
N ALA A 20 -2.28 5.83 20.96
CA ALA A 20 -2.18 6.56 19.70
C ALA A 20 -3.48 6.47 18.89
N TRP A 21 -4.09 5.29 18.81
CA TRP A 21 -5.36 5.11 18.10
C TRP A 21 -6.51 5.86 18.78
N GLU A 22 -6.67 5.70 20.09
CA GLU A 22 -7.69 6.42 20.86
C GLU A 22 -7.54 7.94 20.75
N SER A 23 -6.30 8.43 20.63
CA SER A 23 -6.01 9.85 20.41
C SER A 23 -6.43 10.29 19.00
N LEU A 24 -6.20 9.47 17.97
CA LEU A 24 -6.66 9.74 16.60
C LEU A 24 -8.18 9.79 16.49
N GLU A 25 -8.89 8.87 17.14
CA GLU A 25 -10.37 8.90 17.21
C GLU A 25 -10.88 10.20 17.84
N LYS A 26 -10.25 10.63 18.95
CA LYS A 26 -10.58 11.92 19.60
C LYS A 26 -10.29 13.11 18.70
N LEU A 27 -9.15 13.11 18.00
CA LEU A 27 -8.78 14.18 17.06
C LEU A 27 -9.73 14.25 15.86
N LYS A 28 -10.15 13.11 15.32
CA LYS A 28 -11.16 13.04 14.26
C LYS A 28 -12.48 13.68 14.71
N ALA A 29 -12.92 13.42 15.95
CA ALA A 29 -14.12 14.01 16.51
C ALA A 29 -14.08 15.56 16.61
N THR A 30 -12.90 16.18 16.54
CA THR A 30 -12.78 17.65 16.49
C THR A 30 -13.09 18.25 15.10
N GLY A 31 -13.23 17.42 14.07
CA GLY A 31 -13.44 17.85 12.69
C GLY A 31 -12.17 18.30 11.95
N LYS A 32 -11.01 18.33 12.62
CA LYS A 32 -9.71 18.69 12.02
C LYS A 32 -9.10 17.56 11.18
N ILE A 33 -9.55 16.32 11.37
CA ILE A 33 -9.11 15.14 10.62
C ILE A 33 -10.35 14.46 10.06
N ARG A 34 -10.41 14.26 8.74
CA ARG A 34 -11.58 13.63 8.09
C ARG A 34 -11.56 12.12 8.21
N SER A 35 -10.39 11.52 7.98
CA SER A 35 -10.18 10.08 8.02
C SER A 35 -8.95 9.72 8.84
N ILE A 36 -9.02 8.58 9.53
CA ILE A 36 -7.91 8.03 10.31
C ILE A 36 -7.57 6.63 9.81
N GLY A 37 -6.29 6.32 9.82
CA GLY A 37 -5.79 5.03 9.38
C GLY A 37 -4.48 4.66 10.06
N VAL A 38 -3.89 3.59 9.59
CA VAL A 38 -2.62 3.07 10.10
C VAL A 38 -1.65 2.85 8.95
N SER A 39 -0.38 2.69 9.30
CA SER A 39 0.69 2.34 8.38
C SER A 39 1.55 1.26 9.01
N ASN A 40 1.99 0.29 8.21
CA ASN A 40 2.84 -0.83 8.64
C ASN A 40 2.15 -1.78 9.64
N TYR A 41 0.83 -1.88 9.62
CA TYR A 41 0.12 -2.82 10.49
C TYR A 41 0.02 -4.20 9.81
N THR A 42 0.49 -5.23 10.51
CA THR A 42 0.30 -6.63 10.13
C THR A 42 -1.09 -7.12 10.52
N ILE A 43 -1.43 -8.35 10.16
CA ILE A 43 -2.69 -8.98 10.57
C ILE A 43 -2.84 -9.03 12.10
N SER A 44 -1.75 -9.34 12.84
CA SER A 44 -1.78 -9.38 14.30
C SER A 44 -2.03 -7.99 14.89
N HIS A 45 -1.44 -6.94 14.32
CA HIS A 45 -1.65 -5.57 14.77
C HIS A 45 -3.09 -5.09 14.52
N LEU A 46 -3.67 -5.41 13.36
CA LEU A 46 -5.07 -5.10 13.06
C LEU A 46 -6.02 -5.85 13.99
N GLN A 47 -5.71 -7.11 14.31
CA GLN A 47 -6.51 -7.92 15.23
C GLN A 47 -6.45 -7.36 16.67
N GLU A 48 -5.28 -6.91 17.13
CA GLU A 48 -5.15 -6.23 18.41
C GLU A 48 -5.93 -4.91 18.43
N LEU A 49 -5.77 -4.09 17.39
CA LEU A 49 -6.47 -2.81 17.22
C LEU A 49 -7.99 -2.97 17.36
N LYS A 50 -8.55 -4.00 16.72
CA LYS A 50 -9.96 -4.34 16.77
C LYS A 50 -10.49 -4.60 18.19
N GLY A 51 -9.62 -4.97 19.13
CA GLY A 51 -9.98 -5.23 20.52
C GLY A 51 -10.34 -3.97 21.32
N TYR A 52 -9.88 -2.78 20.89
CA TYR A 52 -10.10 -1.51 21.59
C TYR A 52 -10.62 -0.37 20.71
N ALA A 53 -10.52 -0.48 19.39
CA ALA A 53 -10.98 0.55 18.46
C ALA A 53 -12.51 0.70 18.48
N LYS A 54 -12.99 1.96 18.49
CA LYS A 54 -14.41 2.30 18.30
C LYS A 54 -14.79 2.32 16.82
N GLU A 55 -13.83 2.63 15.97
CA GLU A 55 -13.93 2.51 14.52
C GLU A 55 -12.66 1.88 13.95
N MET A 56 -12.80 1.06 12.91
CA MET A 56 -11.64 0.49 12.21
C MET A 56 -10.97 1.55 11.33
N PRO A 57 -9.65 1.46 11.09
CA PRO A 57 -8.94 2.34 10.18
C PRO A 57 -9.50 2.23 8.77
N VAL A 58 -9.63 3.35 8.08
CA VAL A 58 -10.09 3.32 6.68
C VAL A 58 -8.98 2.93 5.70
N VAL A 59 -7.72 3.11 6.11
CA VAL A 59 -6.52 2.80 5.32
C VAL A 59 -5.49 2.05 6.18
N ASN A 60 -4.83 1.06 5.57
CA ASN A 60 -3.58 0.50 6.04
C ASN A 60 -2.51 0.71 4.96
N GLN A 61 -1.62 1.68 5.18
CA GLN A 61 -0.53 2.01 4.26
C GLN A 61 0.66 1.08 4.50
N VAL A 62 1.04 0.25 3.52
CA VAL A 62 2.11 -0.76 3.69
C VAL A 62 3.01 -0.86 2.46
N GLU A 63 4.22 -1.39 2.64
CA GLU A 63 5.10 -1.73 1.51
C GLU A 63 4.42 -2.81 0.68
N PHE A 64 4.13 -2.52 -0.58
CA PHE A 64 3.33 -3.45 -1.37
C PHE A 64 3.71 -3.37 -2.84
N HIS A 65 4.17 -4.49 -3.37
CA HIS A 65 4.58 -4.68 -4.76
C HIS A 65 4.61 -6.18 -5.07
N PRO A 66 4.69 -6.63 -6.34
CA PRO A 66 4.63 -8.05 -6.69
C PRO A 66 5.62 -8.94 -5.93
N TYR A 67 6.82 -8.42 -5.67
CA TYR A 67 7.89 -9.14 -4.95
C TYR A 67 7.68 -9.24 -3.43
N LEU A 68 6.67 -8.51 -2.91
CA LEU A 68 6.19 -8.54 -1.53
C LEU A 68 4.66 -8.36 -1.55
N PHE A 69 3.95 -9.35 -2.10
CA PHE A 69 2.53 -9.24 -2.41
C PHE A 69 1.65 -9.24 -1.13
N GLN A 70 2.13 -9.74 0.01
CA GLN A 70 1.39 -9.73 1.29
C GLN A 70 -0.11 -10.11 1.13
N LYS A 71 -0.39 -11.17 0.35
CA LYS A 71 -1.74 -11.56 -0.10
C LYS A 71 -2.75 -11.69 1.04
N ASP A 72 -2.34 -12.29 2.16
CA ASP A 72 -3.21 -12.50 3.31
C ASP A 72 -3.56 -11.18 4.02
N LEU A 73 -2.62 -10.23 4.05
CA LEU A 73 -2.86 -8.89 4.59
C LEU A 73 -3.85 -8.12 3.70
N LEU A 74 -3.68 -8.19 2.38
CA LEU A 74 -4.63 -7.58 1.44
C LEU A 74 -6.04 -8.14 1.64
N ALA A 75 -6.18 -9.47 1.70
CA ALA A 75 -7.46 -10.13 1.91
C ALA A 75 -8.09 -9.75 3.26
N LYS A 76 -7.30 -9.68 4.33
CA LYS A 76 -7.74 -9.23 5.66
C LYS A 76 -8.23 -7.79 5.63
N CYS A 77 -7.49 -6.88 5.00
CA CYS A 77 -7.87 -5.48 4.84
C CYS A 77 -9.21 -5.37 4.09
N GLN A 78 -9.35 -6.05 2.94
CA GLN A 78 -10.59 -6.05 2.15
C GLN A 78 -11.79 -6.57 2.96
N ALA A 79 -11.63 -7.67 3.70
CA ALA A 79 -12.68 -8.25 4.54
C ALA A 79 -13.14 -7.29 5.66
N GLU A 80 -12.23 -6.45 6.16
CA GLU A 80 -12.52 -5.45 7.21
C GLU A 80 -12.83 -4.06 6.65
N LYS A 81 -12.99 -3.93 5.32
CA LYS A 81 -13.26 -2.66 4.61
C LYS A 81 -12.17 -1.60 4.85
N ILE A 82 -10.94 -2.06 5.02
CA ILE A 82 -9.73 -1.25 5.11
C ILE A 82 -9.10 -1.20 3.72
N VAL A 83 -8.90 -0.01 3.16
CA VAL A 83 -8.22 0.13 1.86
C VAL A 83 -6.72 0.00 2.07
N LEU A 84 -6.06 -0.87 1.31
CA LEU A 84 -4.61 -0.96 1.34
C LEU A 84 -4.03 0.18 0.48
N GLU A 85 -3.08 0.93 1.04
CA GLU A 85 -2.33 1.96 0.32
C GLU A 85 -0.88 1.52 0.16
N ALA A 86 -0.48 1.24 -1.07
CA ALA A 86 0.84 0.73 -1.43
C ALA A 86 1.87 1.87 -1.46
N TYR A 87 2.75 1.89 -0.46
CA TYR A 87 4.00 2.66 -0.52
C TYR A 87 5.14 1.81 -1.08
N SER A 88 6.19 2.49 -1.56
CA SER A 88 7.31 1.87 -2.30
C SER A 88 6.87 0.87 -3.38
N PRO A 89 5.84 1.19 -4.20
CA PRO A 89 5.22 0.23 -5.12
C PRO A 89 6.15 -0.26 -6.25
N LEU A 90 7.34 0.34 -6.36
CA LEU A 90 8.38 0.00 -7.33
C LEU A 90 9.56 -0.75 -6.70
N ALA A 91 9.37 -1.34 -5.50
CA ALA A 91 10.41 -2.04 -4.72
C ALA A 91 11.71 -1.23 -4.59
N HIS A 92 11.57 0.07 -4.24
CA HIS A 92 12.67 1.05 -4.21
C HIS A 92 13.54 1.13 -5.47
N GLY A 93 13.04 0.67 -6.61
CA GLY A 93 13.77 0.63 -7.87
C GLY A 93 14.63 -0.62 -8.07
N GLU A 94 14.76 -1.49 -7.06
CA GLU A 94 15.63 -2.68 -7.11
C GLU A 94 15.20 -3.67 -8.20
N LYS A 95 13.91 -3.73 -8.49
CA LYS A 95 13.31 -4.63 -9.48
C LYS A 95 13.02 -3.98 -10.83
N LEU A 96 13.28 -2.68 -10.98
CA LEU A 96 13.00 -1.98 -12.24
C LEU A 96 13.91 -2.41 -13.40
N GLN A 97 14.96 -3.19 -13.15
CA GLN A 97 15.83 -3.77 -14.17
C GLN A 97 15.62 -5.28 -14.35
N ASP A 98 14.59 -5.85 -13.71
CA ASP A 98 14.28 -7.26 -13.85
C ASP A 98 13.90 -7.60 -15.30
N LYS A 99 14.52 -8.62 -15.86
CA LYS A 99 14.34 -8.99 -17.27
C LYS A 99 12.91 -9.44 -17.57
N THR A 100 12.28 -10.15 -16.65
CA THR A 100 10.91 -10.65 -16.79
C THR A 100 9.93 -9.49 -16.80
N LEU A 101 10.11 -8.53 -15.88
CA LEU A 101 9.31 -7.30 -15.84
C LEU A 101 9.49 -6.46 -17.11
N HIS A 102 10.72 -6.33 -17.62
CA HIS A 102 10.97 -5.63 -18.89
C HIS A 102 10.29 -6.30 -20.07
N GLN A 103 10.42 -7.63 -20.22
CA GLN A 103 9.78 -8.37 -21.32
C GLN A 103 8.26 -8.22 -21.29
N LEU A 104 7.66 -8.24 -20.10
CA LEU A 104 6.23 -8.02 -19.93
C LEU A 104 5.83 -6.56 -20.23
N ALA A 105 6.61 -5.59 -19.78
CA ALA A 105 6.34 -4.18 -20.05
C ALA A 105 6.43 -3.89 -21.56
N ASP A 106 7.44 -4.43 -22.23
CA ASP A 106 7.65 -4.29 -23.67
C ASP A 106 6.49 -4.89 -24.48
N SER A 107 5.97 -6.07 -24.09
CA SER A 107 4.83 -6.70 -24.77
C SER A 107 3.53 -5.89 -24.63
N LEU A 108 3.40 -5.09 -23.56
CA LEU A 108 2.29 -4.19 -23.31
C LEU A 108 2.51 -2.79 -23.90
N GLY A 109 3.70 -2.49 -24.42
CA GLY A 109 4.08 -1.13 -24.85
C GLY A 109 4.08 -0.12 -23.69
N LYS A 110 4.42 -0.57 -22.47
CA LYS A 110 4.45 0.23 -21.24
C LYS A 110 5.82 0.16 -20.59
N THR A 111 6.05 0.95 -19.54
CA THR A 111 7.28 0.84 -18.73
C THR A 111 7.11 -0.14 -17.57
N PRO A 112 8.21 -0.70 -17.04
CA PRO A 112 8.21 -1.47 -15.81
C PRO A 112 7.41 -0.81 -14.67
N ALA A 113 7.59 0.50 -14.46
CA ALA A 113 6.89 1.23 -13.41
C ALA A 113 5.37 1.28 -13.64
N GLN A 114 4.92 1.48 -14.87
CA GLN A 114 3.50 1.47 -15.22
C GLN A 114 2.86 0.11 -14.95
N VAL A 115 3.56 -0.99 -15.27
CA VAL A 115 3.07 -2.36 -15.01
C VAL A 115 2.90 -2.60 -13.52
N LEU A 116 3.91 -2.25 -12.69
CA LEU A 116 3.84 -2.42 -11.24
C LEU A 116 2.72 -1.58 -10.59
N ILE A 117 2.56 -0.33 -11.04
CA ILE A 117 1.48 0.54 -10.57
C ILE A 117 0.12 -0.02 -10.99
N ARG A 118 -0.06 -0.40 -12.25
CA ARG A 118 -1.32 -0.94 -12.78
C ARG A 118 -1.73 -2.22 -12.06
N TRP A 119 -0.78 -3.11 -11.80
CA TRP A 119 -1.01 -4.32 -11.02
C TRP A 119 -1.58 -4.02 -9.63
N SER A 120 -0.98 -3.08 -8.90
CA SER A 120 -1.46 -2.71 -7.56
C SER A 120 -2.85 -2.05 -7.62
N LEU A 121 -3.11 -1.20 -8.61
CA LEU A 121 -4.43 -0.61 -8.85
C LEU A 121 -5.51 -1.67 -9.14
N GLN A 122 -5.19 -2.70 -9.92
CA GLN A 122 -6.13 -3.79 -10.25
C GLN A 122 -6.41 -4.74 -9.08
N HIS A 123 -5.56 -4.76 -8.06
CA HIS A 123 -5.87 -5.38 -6.75
C HIS A 123 -6.75 -4.50 -5.85
N GLY A 124 -7.14 -3.31 -6.32
CA GLY A 124 -8.00 -2.38 -5.58
C GLY A 124 -7.25 -1.50 -4.58
N ASN A 125 -5.92 -1.42 -4.67
CA ASN A 125 -5.11 -0.62 -3.77
C ASN A 125 -5.05 0.85 -4.21
N ILE A 126 -4.82 1.74 -3.24
CA ILE A 126 -4.27 3.08 -3.53
C ILE A 126 -2.76 2.92 -3.74
N VAL A 127 -2.16 3.71 -4.64
CA VAL A 127 -0.73 3.59 -4.98
C VAL A 127 -0.07 4.96 -4.96
N ILE A 128 1.02 5.10 -4.19
CA ILE A 128 1.74 6.37 -4.02
C ILE A 128 3.20 6.27 -4.49
N PRO A 129 3.46 6.20 -5.81
CA PRO A 129 4.81 6.07 -6.33
C PRO A 129 5.60 7.37 -6.14
N LYS A 130 6.74 7.30 -5.44
CA LYS A 130 7.62 8.46 -5.22
C LYS A 130 8.40 8.81 -6.48
N SER A 131 8.37 10.07 -6.90
CA SER A 131 9.28 10.65 -7.88
C SER A 131 9.42 12.16 -7.66
N SER A 132 10.63 12.70 -7.88
CA SER A 132 10.88 14.14 -8.01
C SER A 132 11.09 14.58 -9.46
N ASN A 133 11.21 13.63 -10.39
CA ASN A 133 11.36 13.90 -11.81
C ASN A 133 9.97 14.11 -12.45
N PRO A 134 9.66 15.28 -13.03
CA PRO A 134 8.34 15.59 -13.60
C PRO A 134 7.90 14.61 -14.69
N GLU A 135 8.83 14.12 -15.50
CA GLU A 135 8.50 13.19 -16.57
C GLU A 135 8.08 11.83 -16.02
N ARG A 136 8.83 11.32 -15.03
CA ARG A 136 8.43 10.09 -14.32
C ARG A 136 7.10 10.26 -13.58
N ILE A 137 6.80 11.44 -13.04
CA ILE A 137 5.49 11.70 -12.41
C ILE A 137 4.36 11.56 -13.44
N ARG A 138 4.49 12.17 -14.62
CA ARG A 138 3.48 12.04 -15.69
C ARG A 138 3.36 10.60 -16.19
N GLN A 139 4.49 9.93 -16.41
CA GLN A 139 4.53 8.54 -16.85
C GLN A 139 3.87 7.60 -15.84
N ASN A 140 4.19 7.74 -14.54
CA ASN A 140 3.58 6.94 -13.47
C ASN A 140 2.07 7.18 -13.35
N GLY A 141 1.57 8.37 -13.69
CA GLY A 141 0.14 8.67 -13.74
C GLY A 141 -0.57 8.15 -14.99
N SER A 142 0.17 7.77 -16.04
CA SER A 142 -0.37 7.29 -17.32
C SER A 142 -0.62 5.78 -17.28
N VAL A 143 -1.52 5.35 -16.39
CA VAL A 143 -1.80 3.92 -16.09
C VAL A 143 -3.29 3.55 -16.17
N PHE A 144 -4.11 4.44 -16.71
CA PHE A 144 -5.56 4.27 -16.82
C PHE A 144 -6.02 3.96 -18.25
N ASP A 145 -5.10 3.98 -19.22
CA ASP A 145 -5.35 3.74 -20.64
C ASP A 145 -5.08 2.28 -21.07
N PHE A 146 -4.76 1.40 -20.12
CA PHE A 146 -4.55 -0.02 -20.35
C PHE A 146 -4.96 -0.84 -19.12
N GLU A 147 -5.07 -2.16 -19.32
CA GLU A 147 -5.31 -3.12 -18.26
C GLU A 147 -4.42 -4.36 -18.43
N LEU A 148 -4.14 -5.02 -17.32
CA LEU A 148 -3.51 -6.33 -17.26
C LEU A 148 -4.63 -7.36 -17.25
N ASP A 149 -4.61 -8.28 -18.20
CA ASP A 149 -5.59 -9.37 -18.21
C ASP A 149 -5.41 -10.33 -17.03
N THR A 150 -6.37 -11.22 -16.82
CA THR A 150 -6.36 -12.17 -15.69
C THR A 150 -5.12 -13.06 -15.68
N ALA A 151 -4.62 -13.47 -16.85
CA ALA A 151 -3.44 -14.32 -16.94
C ALA A 151 -2.16 -13.56 -16.56
N THR A 152 -2.05 -12.31 -16.99
CA THR A 152 -0.95 -11.39 -16.67
C THR A 152 -0.95 -11.06 -15.18
N MET A 153 -2.11 -10.72 -14.61
CA MET A 153 -2.25 -10.52 -13.17
C MET A 153 -1.80 -11.76 -12.38
N ALA A 154 -2.27 -12.95 -12.74
CA ALA A 154 -1.87 -14.20 -12.08
C ALA A 154 -0.37 -14.49 -12.21
N THR A 155 0.24 -14.13 -13.34
CA THR A 155 1.69 -14.27 -13.57
C THR A 155 2.46 -13.36 -12.61
N ILE A 156 2.09 -12.08 -12.51
CA ILE A 156 2.75 -11.11 -11.61
C ILE A 156 2.52 -11.49 -10.14
N ASP A 157 1.34 -11.98 -9.78
CA ASP A 157 1.03 -12.44 -8.42
C ASP A 157 1.98 -13.56 -7.95
N SER A 158 2.52 -14.36 -8.88
CA SER A 158 3.49 -15.43 -8.58
C SER A 158 4.93 -14.95 -8.37
N TRP A 159 5.23 -13.66 -8.58
CA TRP A 159 6.58 -13.11 -8.40
C TRP A 159 6.96 -12.81 -6.95
N ASN A 160 6.10 -13.19 -5.99
CA ASN A 160 6.39 -12.96 -4.58
C ASN A 160 7.70 -13.67 -4.17
N GLU A 161 8.62 -12.89 -3.62
CA GLU A 161 9.93 -13.35 -3.13
C GLU A 161 10.09 -13.07 -1.62
N ASP A 162 9.03 -12.56 -0.98
CA ASP A 162 9.09 -11.97 0.37
C ASP A 162 10.17 -10.87 0.47
N LEU A 163 10.41 -10.17 -0.64
CA LEU A 163 11.44 -9.13 -0.74
C LEU A 163 10.97 -7.86 -0.04
N ARG A 164 11.40 -7.68 1.21
CA ARG A 164 11.19 -6.43 1.94
C ARG A 164 12.36 -5.48 1.74
N THR A 165 12.08 -4.29 1.20
CA THR A 165 13.04 -3.20 0.98
C THR A 165 12.95 -2.10 2.04
N CYS A 166 11.93 -2.14 2.89
CA CYS A 166 11.78 -1.28 4.07
C CYS A 166 11.93 -2.04 5.38
N TRP A 167 11.69 -1.35 6.49
CA TRP A 167 11.69 -1.94 7.83
C TRP A 167 10.55 -2.96 8.00
N ASP A 168 10.85 -4.08 8.66
CA ASP A 168 9.89 -5.14 8.97
C ASP A 168 9.09 -4.82 10.25
N PRO A 169 7.76 -4.65 10.16
CA PRO A 169 6.95 -4.34 11.33
C PRO A 169 6.60 -5.57 12.18
N THR A 170 6.93 -6.80 11.80
CA THR A 170 6.37 -8.03 12.43
C THR A 170 6.54 -8.11 13.95
N ASN A 171 7.65 -7.60 14.48
CA ASN A 171 7.99 -7.66 15.91
C ASN A 171 7.80 -6.32 16.65
N ALA A 172 7.08 -5.38 16.04
CA ALA A 172 6.88 -4.03 16.55
C ALA A 172 5.79 -3.94 17.62
#